data_AF-A0A947R336-F1
#
_entry.id   AF-A0A947R336-F1
#
_cell.length_a   1.000
_cell.length_b   1.000
_cell.length_c   1.000
_cell.angle_alpha   90.00
_cell.angle_beta   90.00
_cell.angle_gamma   90.00
#
_symmetry.space_group_name_H-M   'P 1'
#
loop_
_entity.id
_entity.type
_entity.pdbx_description
1 polymer ?
#
loop_
_entity_poly.entity_id
_entity_poly.type
_entity_poly.pdbx_seq_one_letter_code
_entity_poly.pdbx_strand_id
1 'polypeptide(L)'
;MKEDWFTCPKCGFESPSHDECLKCGIIFSKYKSADVRPLPKNSIPEGTSSKSRIAPHDKGTQPAFIRLGFPLLVICSAMIILGGYVYWHYTDTSKSSVRYQAKKVELLRNNRAQAYRDFMQVNRALESQGQIDIYYGDCNASGLEVFVALLNDIAHDRFNEIAGCIIRFPDVSVITPVLNWFASLDLNRQRATENDLKTVFLKIGEPAVETLIENLNTLENAKAAALTAQTLALINSNASINALVELLEKGSQKLEPIPTFFIETVLSSNHLNADRAFHLAVSLSQNTGNDTRLNVAKCMAVFEGEPVRIWAIAGTLDPDKRISKACRNLLDQFEMRKRQTLFD
;
A
#
# COMPACT_ATOMS: atom_id res chain seq x y z
N MET A 1 24.40 -34.77 -26.59
CA MET A 1 24.06 -34.86 -25.15
C MET A 1 22.54 -34.84 -25.07
N LYS A 2 21.91 -35.79 -24.37
CA LYS A 2 20.47 -35.70 -24.11
C LYS A 2 20.29 -34.65 -23.02
N GLU A 3 19.52 -33.61 -23.29
CA GLU A 3 19.15 -32.63 -22.27
C GLU A 3 18.11 -33.27 -21.36
N ASP A 4 18.38 -33.31 -20.05
CA ASP A 4 17.43 -33.81 -19.07
C ASP A 4 16.42 -32.70 -18.76
N TRP A 5 15.16 -32.95 -19.10
CA TRP A 5 14.05 -32.05 -18.83
C TRP A 5 13.53 -32.27 -17.41
N PHE A 6 13.27 -31.17 -16.69
CA PHE A 6 12.78 -31.22 -15.31
C PHE A 6 11.49 -30.41 -15.15
N THR A 7 10.52 -31.00 -14.45
CA THR A 7 9.22 -30.35 -14.17
C THR A 7 9.25 -29.69 -12.80
N CYS A 8 8.94 -28.39 -12.75
CA CYS A 8 8.94 -27.62 -11.51
C CYS A 8 7.86 -28.12 -10.52
N PRO A 9 8.23 -28.53 -9.28
CA PRO A 9 7.26 -29.06 -8.31
C PRO A 9 6.27 -28.02 -7.78
N LYS A 10 6.56 -26.71 -7.93
CA LYS A 10 5.68 -25.63 -7.45
C LYS A 10 4.62 -25.22 -8.47
N CYS A 11 4.95 -25.19 -9.75
CA CYS A 11 4.06 -24.64 -10.78
C CYS A 11 3.86 -25.53 -12.02
N GLY A 12 4.49 -26.70 -12.08
CA GLY A 12 4.36 -27.66 -13.19
C GLY A 12 5.07 -27.25 -14.48
N PHE A 13 5.82 -26.15 -14.50
CA PHE A 13 6.54 -25.69 -15.69
C PHE A 13 7.74 -26.60 -16.01
N GLU A 14 7.85 -27.04 -17.27
CA GLU A 14 8.98 -27.83 -17.77
C GLU A 14 10.10 -26.91 -18.27
N SER A 15 11.31 -27.13 -17.77
CA SER A 15 12.47 -26.34 -18.15
C SER A 15 13.67 -27.26 -18.40
N PRO A 16 14.58 -26.90 -19.34
CA PRO A 16 15.90 -27.50 -19.38
C PRO A 16 16.62 -27.28 -18.04
N SER A 17 17.56 -28.17 -17.70
CA SER A 17 18.19 -28.24 -16.37
C SER A 17 18.91 -26.94 -15.97
N HIS A 18 18.17 -26.02 -15.36
CA HIS A 18 18.67 -24.81 -14.71
C HIS A 18 18.54 -24.95 -13.19
N ASP A 19 19.35 -24.21 -12.43
CA ASP A 19 19.31 -24.25 -10.96
C ASP A 19 18.03 -23.63 -10.38
N GLU A 20 17.29 -22.88 -11.21
CA GLU A 20 16.03 -22.23 -10.84
C GLU A 20 14.93 -22.34 -11.91
N CYS A 21 13.68 -22.26 -11.46
CA CYS A 21 12.52 -22.25 -12.36
C CYS A 21 12.31 -20.86 -12.96
N LEU A 22 12.40 -20.73 -14.29
CA LEU A 22 12.19 -19.48 -15.02
C LEU A 22 10.82 -18.83 -14.80
N LYS A 23 9.79 -19.61 -14.43
CA LYS A 23 8.43 -19.10 -14.24
C LYS A 23 8.16 -18.59 -12.82
N CYS A 24 8.67 -19.26 -11.79
CA CYS A 24 8.32 -18.95 -10.40
C CYS A 24 9.51 -18.70 -9.47
N GLY A 25 10.74 -18.71 -10.00
CA GLY A 25 11.97 -18.35 -9.29
C GLY A 25 12.37 -19.29 -8.15
N ILE A 26 11.89 -20.53 -8.13
CA ILE A 26 12.32 -21.49 -7.09
C ILE A 26 13.67 -22.07 -7.43
N ILE A 27 14.55 -22.22 -6.43
CA ILE A 27 15.87 -22.80 -6.58
C ILE A 27 15.80 -24.30 -6.25
N PHE A 28 16.11 -25.18 -7.21
CA PHE A 28 15.90 -26.63 -7.08
C PHE A 28 16.85 -27.30 -6.07
N SER A 29 18.02 -26.73 -5.84
CA SER A 29 18.99 -27.26 -4.86
C SER A 29 18.44 -27.34 -3.43
N LYS A 30 17.45 -26.51 -3.09
CA LYS A 30 16.79 -26.53 -1.78
C LYS A 30 15.79 -27.68 -1.61
N TYR A 31 15.34 -28.29 -2.71
CA TYR A 31 14.31 -29.34 -2.70
C TYR A 31 14.89 -30.76 -2.79
N LYS A 32 16.14 -30.93 -3.23
CA LYS A 32 16.80 -32.25 -3.34
C LYS A 32 17.20 -32.89 -2.00
N SER A 33 17.06 -32.18 -0.88
CA SER A 33 17.71 -32.55 0.39
C SER A 33 16.79 -33.18 1.46
N ALA A 34 15.58 -33.63 1.10
CA ALA A 34 14.65 -34.21 2.08
C ALA A 34 14.75 -35.74 2.23
N ASP A 35 15.23 -36.48 1.21
CA ASP A 35 15.17 -37.95 1.20
C ASP A 35 16.38 -38.66 1.84
N VAL A 36 17.40 -37.93 2.32
CA VAL A 36 18.55 -38.54 3.00
C VAL A 36 18.95 -37.71 4.22
N ARG A 37 18.17 -37.80 5.30
CA ARG A 37 18.70 -37.51 6.64
C ARG A 37 18.90 -38.82 7.40
N PRO A 38 20.14 -39.24 7.67
CA PRO A 38 20.39 -40.31 8.64
C PRO A 38 19.80 -39.91 10.00
N LEU A 39 19.05 -40.82 10.61
CA LEU A 39 18.53 -40.64 11.97
C LEU A 39 19.69 -40.37 12.95
N PRO A 40 19.57 -39.39 13.86
CA PRO A 40 20.60 -39.09 14.84
C PRO A 40 20.78 -40.26 15.81
N LYS A 41 22.01 -40.76 15.88
CA LYS A 41 22.45 -41.84 16.77
C LYS A 41 22.59 -41.27 18.19
N ASN A 42 21.69 -41.64 19.09
CA ASN A 42 21.78 -41.33 20.52
C ASN A 42 23.04 -41.99 21.12
N SER A 43 24.04 -41.19 21.51
CA SER A 43 25.14 -41.61 22.37
C SER A 43 25.02 -40.91 23.72
N ILE A 44 24.61 -41.69 24.73
CA ILE A 44 24.67 -41.36 26.15
C ILE A 44 26.15 -41.36 26.56
N PRO A 45 26.69 -40.33 27.24
CA PRO A 45 28.04 -40.40 27.81
C PRO A 45 28.01 -41.23 29.10
N GLU A 46 28.70 -42.37 29.09
CA GLU A 46 29.04 -43.15 30.28
C GLU A 46 30.00 -42.37 31.18
N GLY A 47 29.57 -42.12 32.42
CA GLY A 47 30.40 -41.53 33.47
C GLY A 47 31.35 -42.55 34.07
N THR A 48 32.66 -42.36 33.86
CA THR A 48 33.70 -43.10 34.57
C THR A 48 33.89 -42.58 35.99
N SER A 49 33.56 -43.46 36.93
CA SER A 49 33.85 -43.36 38.36
C SER A 49 35.36 -43.47 38.64
N SER A 50 35.98 -42.42 39.15
CA SER A 50 37.31 -42.48 39.76
C SER A 50 37.27 -42.00 41.21
N LYS A 51 37.31 -42.98 42.14
CA LYS A 51 37.47 -42.80 43.59
C LYS A 51 38.83 -42.17 43.91
N SER A 52 38.82 -40.92 44.36
CA SER A 52 39.97 -40.25 44.99
C SER A 52 39.95 -40.48 46.51
N ARG A 53 41.11 -40.80 47.08
CA ARG A 53 41.32 -41.13 48.50
C ARG A 53 41.12 -39.91 49.39
N ILE A 54 40.40 -40.11 50.50
CA ILE A 54 40.21 -39.15 51.58
C ILE A 54 41.50 -39.07 52.41
N ALA A 55 42.14 -37.91 52.41
CA ALA A 55 43.20 -37.56 53.35
C ALA A 55 42.60 -37.03 54.67
N PRO A 56 43.27 -37.26 55.81
CA PRO A 56 42.74 -36.97 57.12
C PRO A 56 42.61 -35.47 57.42
N HIS A 57 41.58 -35.22 58.23
CA HIS A 57 40.99 -33.96 58.64
C HIS A 57 41.97 -33.11 59.48
N ASP A 58 42.54 -32.08 58.87
CA ASP A 58 43.28 -31.06 59.62
C ASP A 58 42.31 -30.04 60.22
N LYS A 59 42.47 -29.79 61.52
CA LYS A 59 41.62 -28.89 62.31
C LYS A 59 42.32 -27.54 62.36
N GLY A 60 42.08 -26.69 61.38
CA GLY A 60 42.70 -25.37 61.38
C GLY A 60 41.98 -24.40 60.46
N THR A 61 41.34 -23.40 61.07
CA THR A 61 40.85 -22.17 60.44
C THR A 61 39.61 -22.33 59.54
N GLN A 62 38.50 -21.72 59.96
CA GLN A 62 37.32 -21.56 59.10
C GLN A 62 37.75 -20.83 57.81
N PRO A 63 37.52 -21.41 56.62
CA PRO A 63 37.90 -20.77 55.37
C PRO A 63 37.06 -19.50 55.18
N ALA A 64 37.73 -18.38 54.95
CA ALA A 64 37.12 -17.07 54.69
C ALA A 64 36.13 -17.08 53.50
N PHE A 65 36.12 -18.14 52.69
CA PHE A 65 35.18 -18.36 51.59
C PHE A 65 33.70 -18.40 52.02
N ILE A 66 33.37 -18.79 53.26
CA ILE A 66 31.96 -18.87 53.71
C ILE A 66 31.36 -17.47 53.89
N ARG A 67 32.15 -16.44 54.20
CA ARG A 67 31.63 -15.07 54.41
C ARG A 67 31.33 -14.31 53.11
N LEU A 68 31.94 -14.68 51.98
CA LEU A 68 31.71 -14.06 50.68
C LEU A 68 30.83 -14.89 49.74
N GLY A 69 30.76 -16.22 49.91
CA GLY A 69 29.99 -17.10 49.02
C GLY A 69 28.47 -17.01 49.18
N PHE A 70 27.98 -16.82 50.41
CA PHE A 70 26.54 -16.78 50.68
C PHE A 70 25.79 -15.59 50.02
N PRO A 71 26.26 -14.33 50.09
CA PRO A 71 25.59 -13.22 49.41
C PRO A 71 25.58 -13.38 47.89
N LEU A 72 26.62 -13.99 47.31
CA LEU A 72 26.71 -14.25 45.87
C LEU A 72 25.67 -15.30 45.42
N LEU A 73 25.44 -16.34 46.22
CA LEU A 73 24.38 -17.34 45.98
C LEU A 73 22.97 -16.73 46.07
N VAL A 74 22.75 -15.79 46.99
CA VAL A 74 21.47 -15.08 47.11
C VAL A 74 21.23 -14.17 45.91
N ILE A 75 22.27 -13.45 45.43
CA ILE A 75 22.17 -12.62 44.23
C ILE A 75 21.91 -13.47 42.98
N CYS A 76 22.65 -14.58 42.80
CA CYS A 76 22.44 -15.47 41.66
C CYS A 76 21.04 -16.09 41.65
N SER A 77 20.52 -16.51 42.81
CA SER A 77 19.15 -17.07 42.89
C SER A 77 18.09 -16.01 42.62
N ALA A 78 18.25 -14.78 43.11
CA ALA A 78 17.36 -13.66 42.79
C ALA A 78 17.34 -13.34 41.28
N MET A 79 18.49 -13.36 40.61
CA MET A 79 18.56 -13.14 39.16
C MET A 79 17.85 -14.24 38.35
N ILE A 80 17.97 -15.50 38.77
CA ILE A 80 17.28 -16.63 38.12
C ILE A 80 15.76 -16.48 38.26
N ILE A 81 15.27 -16.12 39.47
CA ILE A 81 13.84 -15.90 39.72
C ILE A 81 13.33 -14.73 38.88
N LEU A 82 14.07 -13.61 38.84
CA LEU A 82 13.70 -12.45 38.04
C LEU A 82 13.67 -12.77 36.53
N GLY A 83 14.66 -13.52 36.04
CA GLY A 83 14.70 -13.99 34.65
C GLY A 83 13.52 -14.91 34.31
N GLY A 84 13.14 -15.81 35.21
CA GLY A 84 11.95 -16.66 35.06
C GLY A 84 10.66 -15.85 35.01
N TYR A 85 10.52 -14.83 35.86
CA TYR A 85 9.35 -13.95 35.87
C TYR A 85 9.22 -13.13 34.58
N VAL A 86 10.33 -12.54 34.10
CA VAL A 86 10.35 -11.77 32.84
C VAL A 86 10.03 -12.69 31.66
N TYR A 87 10.63 -13.88 31.59
CA TYR A 87 10.35 -14.85 30.54
C TYR A 87 8.88 -15.29 30.55
N TRP A 88 8.32 -15.59 31.73
CA TRP A 88 6.92 -15.96 31.86
C TRP A 88 5.99 -14.84 31.36
N HIS A 89 6.22 -13.60 31.80
CA HIS A 89 5.41 -12.45 31.37
C HIS A 89 5.53 -12.17 29.86
N TYR A 90 6.73 -12.34 29.29
CA TYR A 90 6.95 -12.20 27.84
C TYR A 90 6.21 -13.29 27.06
N THR A 91 6.26 -14.54 27.51
CA THR A 91 5.54 -15.64 26.84
C THR A 91 4.02 -15.52 26.96
N ASP A 92 3.50 -15.02 28.09
CA ASP A 92 2.06 -14.87 28.30
C ASP A 92 1.47 -13.70 27.47
N THR A 93 2.17 -12.57 27.41
CA THR A 93 1.82 -11.45 26.51
C THR A 93 1.90 -11.85 25.03
N SER A 94 2.84 -12.71 24.65
CA SER A 94 2.87 -13.25 23.28
C SER A 94 1.63 -14.12 22.98
N LYS A 95 1.21 -14.99 23.91
CA LYS A 95 0.05 -15.87 23.74
C LYS A 95 -1.26 -15.10 23.67
N SER A 96 -1.42 -14.04 24.48
CA SER A 96 -2.62 -13.20 24.44
C SER A 96 -2.72 -12.42 23.12
N SER A 97 -1.59 -11.92 22.59
CA SER A 97 -1.56 -11.25 21.27
C SER A 97 -1.91 -12.20 20.12
N VAL A 98 -1.42 -13.45 20.15
CA VAL A 98 -1.74 -14.47 19.14
C VAL A 98 -3.21 -14.88 19.20
N ARG A 99 -3.78 -15.05 20.40
CA ARG A 99 -5.23 -15.34 20.56
C ARG A 99 -6.10 -14.19 20.05
N TYR A 100 -5.71 -12.95 20.32
CA TYR A 100 -6.41 -11.76 19.83
C TYR A 100 -6.40 -11.70 18.30
N GLN A 101 -5.24 -11.92 17.68
CA GLN A 101 -5.11 -11.96 16.21
C GLN A 101 -5.91 -13.12 15.61
N ALA A 102 -5.90 -14.31 16.22
CA ALA A 102 -6.68 -15.45 15.76
C ALA A 102 -8.19 -15.17 15.75
N LYS A 103 -8.72 -14.59 16.84
CA LYS A 103 -10.14 -14.20 16.93
C LYS A 103 -10.51 -13.11 15.92
N LYS A 104 -9.62 -12.15 15.68
CA LYS A 104 -9.80 -11.11 14.64
C LYS A 104 -9.84 -11.73 13.23
N VAL A 105 -8.95 -12.67 12.94
CA VAL A 105 -8.92 -13.39 11.64
C VAL A 105 -10.17 -14.25 11.44
N GLU A 106 -10.65 -14.92 12.49
CA GLU A 106 -11.88 -15.72 12.43
C GLU A 106 -13.11 -14.86 12.16
N LEU A 107 -13.23 -13.71 12.82
CA LEU A 107 -14.30 -12.75 12.58
C LEU A 107 -14.28 -12.20 11.14
N LEU A 108 -13.09 -11.91 10.61
CA LEU A 108 -12.92 -11.52 9.20
C LEU A 108 -13.29 -12.66 8.23
N ARG A 109 -12.97 -13.92 8.55
CA ARG A 109 -13.36 -15.08 7.74
C ARG A 109 -14.88 -15.27 7.72
N ASN A 110 -15.54 -15.16 8.87
CA ASN A 110 -16.99 -15.27 8.97
C ASN A 110 -17.69 -14.13 8.22
N ASN A 111 -17.20 -12.90 8.34
CA ASN A 111 -17.73 -11.76 7.58
C ASN A 111 -17.55 -11.96 6.06
N ARG A 112 -16.41 -12.50 5.61
CA ARG A 112 -16.20 -12.85 4.19
C ARG A 112 -17.13 -13.96 3.71
N ALA A 113 -17.34 -14.99 4.52
CA ALA A 113 -18.24 -16.10 4.18
C ALA A 113 -19.70 -15.62 4.09
N GLN A 114 -20.11 -14.69 4.95
CA GLN A 114 -21.43 -14.06 4.89
C GLN A 114 -21.57 -13.19 3.64
N ALA A 115 -20.61 -12.29 3.38
CA ALA A 115 -20.60 -11.47 2.16
C ALA A 115 -20.62 -12.32 0.87
N TYR A 116 -19.95 -13.49 0.87
CA TYR A 116 -20.00 -14.41 -0.26
C TYR A 116 -21.39 -15.04 -0.44
N ARG A 117 -22.11 -15.35 0.64
CA ARG A 117 -23.49 -15.86 0.55
C ARG A 117 -24.45 -14.80 0.02
N ASP A 118 -24.32 -13.57 0.52
CA ASP A 118 -25.17 -12.44 0.14
C ASP A 118 -24.92 -12.05 -1.33
N PHE A 119 -23.66 -12.07 -1.76
CA PHE A 119 -23.25 -11.97 -3.16
C PHE A 119 -23.88 -13.07 -4.03
N MET A 120 -23.80 -14.33 -3.61
CA MET A 120 -24.39 -15.45 -4.36
C MET A 120 -25.92 -15.40 -4.40
N GLN A 121 -26.58 -14.72 -3.46
CA GLN A 121 -28.01 -14.44 -3.51
C GLN A 121 -28.33 -13.32 -4.49
N VAL A 122 -27.53 -12.25 -4.53
CA VAL A 122 -27.68 -11.20 -5.56
C VAL A 122 -27.45 -11.78 -6.94
N ASN A 123 -26.35 -12.52 -7.14
CA ASN A 123 -26.06 -13.13 -8.42
C ASN A 123 -27.19 -14.07 -8.88
N ARG A 124 -27.74 -14.89 -7.96
CA ARG A 124 -28.91 -15.72 -8.25
C ARG A 124 -30.19 -14.92 -8.50
N ALA A 125 -30.40 -13.79 -7.81
CA ALA A 125 -31.55 -12.91 -8.06
C ALA A 125 -31.44 -12.28 -9.46
N LEU A 126 -30.25 -11.82 -9.84
CA LEU A 126 -29.95 -11.27 -11.16
C LEU A 126 -30.08 -12.33 -12.27
N GLU A 127 -29.60 -13.55 -12.03
CA GLU A 127 -29.75 -14.69 -12.95
C GLU A 127 -31.23 -15.16 -13.08
N SER A 128 -31.96 -15.25 -11.96
CA SER A 128 -33.35 -15.76 -11.94
C SER A 128 -34.38 -14.79 -12.51
N GLN A 129 -34.08 -13.49 -12.54
CA GLN A 129 -34.93 -12.49 -13.20
C GLN A 129 -34.78 -12.47 -14.72
N GLY A 130 -33.86 -13.26 -15.31
CA GLY A 130 -33.64 -13.32 -16.76
C GLY A 130 -33.27 -11.97 -17.40
N GLN A 131 -32.88 -10.98 -16.60
CA GLN A 131 -32.68 -9.59 -17.02
C GLN A 131 -31.22 -9.21 -17.21
N ILE A 132 -30.29 -10.07 -16.83
CA ILE A 132 -28.87 -9.83 -17.11
C ILE A 132 -28.25 -11.10 -17.67
N ASP A 133 -28.54 -11.35 -18.95
CA ASP A 133 -27.59 -12.05 -19.80
C ASP A 133 -26.35 -11.14 -19.91
N ILE A 134 -25.43 -11.23 -18.92
CA ILE A 134 -24.13 -10.57 -18.98
C ILE A 134 -23.28 -11.36 -19.98
N TYR A 135 -23.55 -11.15 -21.27
CA TYR A 135 -22.61 -11.56 -22.30
C TYR A 135 -21.33 -10.72 -22.16
N TYR A 136 -20.21 -11.39 -22.32
CA TYR A 136 -18.87 -10.80 -22.35
C TYR A 136 -18.84 -9.50 -23.17
N GLY A 137 -18.67 -8.35 -22.51
CA GLY A 137 -18.22 -7.11 -23.13
C GLY A 137 -19.22 -5.97 -23.26
N ASP A 138 -20.53 -6.20 -23.09
CA ASP A 138 -21.54 -5.15 -23.20
C ASP A 138 -22.59 -5.30 -22.10
N CYS A 139 -22.73 -4.30 -21.21
CA CYS A 139 -23.96 -4.20 -20.42
C CYS A 139 -25.07 -3.74 -21.38
N ASN A 140 -26.09 -4.57 -21.61
CA ASN A 140 -27.28 -4.09 -22.31
C ASN A 140 -27.90 -2.91 -21.52
N ALA A 141 -28.59 -1.98 -22.20
CA ALA A 141 -29.17 -0.79 -21.56
C ALA A 141 -30.05 -1.15 -20.34
N SER A 142 -30.77 -2.27 -20.41
CA SER A 142 -31.56 -2.80 -19.29
C SER A 142 -30.72 -3.21 -18.07
N GLY A 143 -29.52 -3.75 -18.27
CA GLY A 143 -28.62 -4.16 -17.19
C GLY A 143 -27.98 -2.96 -16.48
N LEU A 144 -27.65 -1.90 -17.22
CA LEU A 144 -27.20 -0.64 -16.64
C LEU A 144 -28.33 0.03 -15.84
N GLU A 145 -29.54 0.08 -16.39
CA GLU A 145 -30.71 0.63 -15.68
C GLU A 145 -31.01 -0.14 -14.38
N VAL A 146 -30.99 -1.48 -14.42
CA VAL A 146 -31.16 -2.33 -13.24
C VAL A 146 -30.02 -2.10 -12.24
N PHE A 147 -28.78 -1.98 -12.71
CA PHE A 147 -27.64 -1.67 -11.86
C PHE A 147 -27.76 -0.30 -11.18
N VAL A 148 -28.18 0.74 -11.91
CA VAL A 148 -28.42 2.07 -11.35
C VAL A 148 -29.59 2.05 -10.37
N ALA A 149 -30.66 1.33 -10.69
CA ALA A 149 -31.77 1.11 -9.77
C ALA A 149 -31.31 0.40 -8.49
N LEU A 150 -30.44 -0.61 -8.61
CA LEU A 150 -29.84 -1.32 -7.48
C LEU A 150 -28.95 -0.41 -6.65
N LEU A 151 -28.11 0.45 -7.24
CA LEU A 151 -27.31 1.43 -6.49
C LEU A 151 -28.19 2.36 -5.63
N ASN A 152 -29.36 2.74 -6.14
CA ASN A 152 -30.30 3.61 -5.44
C ASN A 152 -31.12 2.88 -4.37
N ASP A 153 -31.47 1.61 -4.59
CA ASP A 153 -32.30 0.80 -3.69
C ASP A 153 -31.49 0.09 -2.60
N ILE A 154 -30.22 -0.23 -2.88
CA ILE A 154 -29.39 -1.00 -1.97
C ILE A 154 -28.99 -0.16 -0.76
N ALA A 155 -29.29 -0.73 0.42
CA ALA A 155 -28.71 -0.30 1.68
C ALA A 155 -27.18 -0.25 1.53
N HIS A 156 -26.59 0.90 1.89
CA HIS A 156 -25.22 1.24 1.52
C HIS A 156 -24.14 0.29 2.08
N ASP A 157 -24.52 -0.63 2.95
CA ASP A 157 -23.69 -1.70 3.51
C ASP A 157 -23.32 -2.80 2.51
N ARG A 158 -24.01 -2.91 1.37
CA ARG A 158 -23.72 -3.94 0.35
C ARG A 158 -22.88 -3.45 -0.84
N PHE A 159 -22.35 -2.23 -0.79
CA PHE A 159 -21.57 -1.68 -1.91
C PHE A 159 -20.41 -2.58 -2.34
N ASN A 160 -19.76 -3.27 -1.40
CA ASN A 160 -18.64 -4.17 -1.72
C ASN A 160 -19.02 -5.31 -2.66
N GLU A 161 -20.27 -5.79 -2.57
CA GLU A 161 -20.78 -6.83 -3.47
C GLU A 161 -20.97 -6.27 -4.87
N ILE A 162 -21.53 -5.05 -4.97
CA ILE A 162 -21.72 -4.33 -6.23
C ILE A 162 -20.38 -4.03 -6.89
N ALA A 163 -19.42 -3.48 -6.14
CA ALA A 163 -18.07 -3.21 -6.63
C ALA A 163 -17.41 -4.49 -7.17
N GLY A 164 -17.62 -5.64 -6.51
CA GLY A 164 -17.17 -6.94 -6.99
C GLY A 164 -17.77 -7.34 -8.34
N CYS A 165 -19.02 -6.98 -8.62
CA CYS A 165 -19.64 -7.16 -9.93
C CYS A 165 -19.02 -6.23 -10.98
N ILE A 166 -18.88 -4.92 -10.69
CA ILE A 166 -18.33 -3.95 -11.66
C ILE A 166 -16.88 -4.31 -12.03
N ILE A 167 -16.08 -4.76 -11.07
CA ILE A 167 -14.69 -5.21 -11.31
C ILE A 167 -14.62 -6.37 -12.33
N ARG A 168 -15.66 -7.21 -12.41
CA ARG A 168 -15.73 -8.31 -13.38
C ARG A 168 -16.16 -7.84 -14.77
N PHE A 169 -16.87 -6.71 -14.85
CA PHE A 169 -17.43 -6.15 -16.07
C PHE A 169 -17.10 -4.66 -16.16
N PRO A 170 -15.85 -4.33 -16.54
CA PRO A 170 -15.38 -2.96 -16.61
C PRO A 170 -16.03 -2.22 -17.80
N ASP A 171 -17.20 -1.66 -17.56
CA ASP A 171 -17.94 -0.84 -18.53
C ASP A 171 -17.82 0.64 -18.15
N VAL A 172 -17.51 1.51 -19.11
CA VAL A 172 -17.31 2.95 -18.89
C VAL A 172 -18.63 3.64 -18.52
N SER A 173 -19.77 3.12 -19.00
CA SER A 173 -21.09 3.70 -18.76
C SER A 173 -21.51 3.70 -17.28
N VAL A 174 -20.90 2.86 -16.44
CA VAL A 174 -21.18 2.80 -15.01
C VAL A 174 -20.53 3.94 -14.22
N ILE A 175 -19.54 4.64 -14.79
CA ILE A 175 -18.72 5.62 -14.05
C ILE A 175 -19.58 6.80 -13.55
N THR A 176 -20.34 7.44 -14.44
CA THR A 176 -21.17 8.60 -14.07
C THR A 176 -22.24 8.26 -13.02
N PRO A 177 -23.05 7.19 -13.19
CA PRO A 177 -24.02 6.81 -12.16
C PRO A 177 -23.37 6.50 -10.81
N VAL A 178 -22.23 5.80 -10.81
CA VAL A 178 -21.49 5.45 -9.59
C VAL A 178 -20.93 6.70 -8.89
N LEU A 179 -20.40 7.67 -9.63
CA LEU A 179 -19.90 8.93 -9.07
C LEU A 179 -21.03 9.78 -8.49
N ASN A 180 -22.17 9.86 -9.18
CA ASN A 180 -23.36 10.56 -8.69
C ASN A 180 -23.92 9.91 -7.42
N TRP A 181 -23.98 8.57 -7.40
CA TRP A 181 -24.33 7.81 -6.20
C TRP A 181 -23.35 8.10 -5.06
N PHE A 182 -22.04 8.05 -5.30
CA PHE A 182 -21.01 8.37 -4.30
C PHE A 182 -21.14 9.80 -3.76
N ALA A 183 -21.46 10.77 -4.62
CA ALA A 183 -21.69 12.15 -4.22
C ALA A 183 -22.91 12.31 -3.30
N SER A 184 -23.91 11.41 -3.39
CA SER A 184 -25.10 11.43 -2.54
C SER A 184 -24.90 10.82 -1.13
N LEU A 185 -23.82 10.06 -0.93
CA LEU A 185 -23.51 9.41 0.34
C LEU A 185 -23.08 10.41 1.43
N ASP A 186 -23.33 10.06 2.70
CA ASP A 186 -22.74 10.80 3.83
C ASP A 186 -21.21 10.63 3.92
N LEU A 187 -20.56 11.53 4.66
CA LEU A 187 -19.10 11.60 4.71
C LEU A 187 -18.42 10.32 5.24
N ASN A 188 -19.06 9.58 6.15
CA ASN A 188 -18.49 8.36 6.71
C ASN A 188 -18.56 7.22 5.71
N ARG A 189 -19.69 7.12 5.00
CA ARG A 189 -19.87 6.12 3.95
C ARG A 189 -18.96 6.37 2.75
N GLN A 190 -18.80 7.63 2.34
CA GLN A 190 -17.82 7.99 1.29
C GLN A 190 -16.41 7.51 1.63
N ARG A 191 -15.96 7.69 2.89
CA ARG A 191 -14.62 7.22 3.30
C ARG A 191 -14.51 5.70 3.25
N ALA A 192 -15.58 4.98 3.56
CA ALA A 192 -15.58 3.52 3.53
C ALA A 192 -15.53 2.98 2.10
N THR A 193 -16.17 3.66 1.13
CA THR A 193 -16.30 3.19 -0.26
C THR A 193 -15.24 3.73 -1.23
N GLU A 194 -14.49 4.78 -0.83
CA GLU A 194 -13.53 5.46 -1.70
C GLU A 194 -12.48 4.52 -2.33
N ASN A 195 -11.91 3.60 -1.54
CA ASN A 195 -10.87 2.69 -2.03
C ASN A 195 -11.42 1.61 -2.98
N ASP A 196 -12.64 1.13 -2.71
CA ASP A 196 -13.29 0.16 -3.57
C ASP A 196 -13.64 0.78 -4.92
N LEU A 197 -14.10 2.04 -4.93
CA LEU A 197 -14.33 2.80 -6.16
C LEU A 197 -13.08 3.05 -6.97
N LYS A 198 -11.97 3.45 -6.32
CA LYS A 198 -10.67 3.55 -7.01
C LYS A 198 -10.30 2.24 -7.67
N THR A 199 -10.50 1.12 -6.97
CA THR A 199 -10.20 -0.22 -7.50
C THR A 199 -11.07 -0.55 -8.72
N VAL A 200 -12.36 -0.22 -8.66
CA VAL A 200 -13.30 -0.37 -9.79
C VAL A 200 -12.82 0.43 -11.00
N PHE A 201 -12.59 1.73 -10.84
CA PHE A 201 -12.21 2.59 -11.97
C PHE A 201 -10.82 2.26 -12.52
N LEU A 202 -9.86 1.86 -11.67
CA LEU A 202 -8.56 1.38 -12.13
C LEU A 202 -8.66 0.08 -12.91
N LYS A 203 -9.67 -0.75 -12.62
CA LYS A 203 -9.92 -1.97 -13.39
C LYS A 203 -10.47 -1.67 -14.79
N ILE A 204 -11.25 -0.59 -14.93
CA ILE A 204 -11.67 -0.07 -16.23
C ILE A 204 -10.45 0.48 -16.98
N GLY A 205 -9.59 1.23 -16.30
CA GLY A 205 -8.30 1.69 -16.83
C GLY A 205 -8.43 2.87 -17.80
N GLU A 206 -7.68 2.83 -18.90
CA GLU A 206 -7.64 3.94 -19.88
C GLU A 206 -9.00 4.28 -20.53
N PRO A 207 -9.89 3.33 -20.84
CA PRO A 207 -11.26 3.63 -21.30
C PRO A 207 -12.07 4.53 -20.36
N ALA A 208 -11.76 4.56 -19.06
CA ALA A 208 -12.45 5.42 -18.10
C ALA A 208 -12.09 6.91 -18.22
N VAL A 209 -10.96 7.24 -18.86
CA VAL A 209 -10.32 8.55 -18.73
C VAL A 209 -11.19 9.68 -19.24
N GLU A 210 -11.77 9.55 -20.44
CA GLU A 210 -12.59 10.62 -21.03
C GLU A 210 -13.82 10.93 -20.16
N THR A 211 -14.54 9.89 -19.73
CA THR A 211 -15.70 10.03 -18.85
C THR A 211 -15.31 10.60 -17.49
N LEU A 212 -14.18 10.18 -16.90
CA LEU A 212 -13.69 10.77 -15.65
C LEU A 212 -13.34 12.26 -15.81
N ILE A 213 -12.76 12.66 -16.95
CA ILE A 213 -12.46 14.08 -17.24
C ILE A 213 -13.75 14.89 -17.36
N GLU A 214 -14.76 14.38 -18.08
CA GLU A 214 -16.07 15.02 -18.19
C GLU A 214 -16.72 15.22 -16.82
N ASN A 215 -16.76 14.16 -16.00
CA ASN A 215 -17.31 14.24 -14.64
C ASN A 215 -16.51 15.18 -13.74
N LEU A 216 -15.19 15.24 -13.86
CA LEU A 216 -14.37 16.15 -13.06
C LEU A 216 -14.76 17.63 -13.28
N ASN A 217 -15.17 17.96 -14.50
CA ASN A 217 -15.61 19.30 -14.84
C ASN A 217 -17.04 19.60 -14.35
N THR A 218 -17.95 18.61 -14.40
CA THR A 218 -19.37 18.80 -14.09
C THR A 218 -19.72 18.58 -12.62
N LEU A 219 -18.98 17.74 -11.89
CA LEU A 219 -19.28 17.42 -10.49
C LEU A 219 -19.18 18.68 -9.59
N GLU A 220 -20.22 18.90 -8.79
CA GLU A 220 -20.25 19.95 -7.75
C GLU A 220 -19.72 19.44 -6.41
N ASN A 221 -19.84 18.13 -6.14
CA ASN A 221 -19.37 17.53 -4.90
C ASN A 221 -17.84 17.42 -4.87
N ALA A 222 -17.20 18.18 -3.98
CA ALA A 222 -15.74 18.25 -3.85
C ALA A 222 -15.08 16.89 -3.62
N LYS A 223 -15.71 15.98 -2.87
CA LYS A 223 -15.15 14.64 -2.62
C LYS A 223 -15.26 13.72 -3.83
N ALA A 224 -16.36 13.77 -4.57
CA ALA A 224 -16.50 13.02 -5.81
C ALA A 224 -15.49 13.53 -6.86
N ALA A 225 -15.30 14.85 -6.95
CA ALA A 225 -14.26 15.46 -7.77
C ALA A 225 -12.85 15.01 -7.32
N ALA A 226 -12.57 14.99 -6.01
CA ALA A 226 -11.28 14.53 -5.48
C ALA A 226 -11.03 13.03 -5.75
N LEU A 227 -12.04 12.17 -5.62
CA LEU A 227 -11.95 10.76 -5.98
C LEU A 227 -11.66 10.59 -7.48
N THR A 228 -12.35 11.35 -8.33
CA THR A 228 -12.17 11.36 -9.79
C THR A 228 -10.74 11.79 -10.16
N ALA A 229 -10.26 12.88 -9.56
CA ALA A 229 -8.91 13.39 -9.77
C ALA A 229 -7.82 12.41 -9.32
N GLN A 230 -8.00 11.78 -8.13
CA GLN A 230 -7.09 10.75 -7.64
C GLN A 230 -7.08 9.52 -8.55
N THR A 231 -8.23 9.12 -9.07
CA THR A 231 -8.36 7.98 -9.98
C THR A 231 -7.64 8.25 -11.31
N LEU A 232 -7.83 9.43 -11.89
CA LEU A 232 -7.10 9.87 -13.08
C LEU A 232 -5.58 9.88 -12.85
N ALA A 233 -5.14 10.34 -11.68
CA ALA A 233 -3.73 10.32 -11.31
C ALA A 233 -3.16 8.90 -11.24
N LEU A 234 -3.94 7.96 -10.69
CA LEU A 234 -3.56 6.54 -10.60
C LEU A 234 -3.58 5.82 -11.94
N ILE A 235 -4.49 6.17 -12.86
CA ILE A 235 -4.47 5.66 -14.25
C ILE A 235 -3.22 6.14 -14.98
N ASN A 236 -2.77 7.38 -14.71
CA ASN A 236 -1.51 7.94 -15.19
C ASN A 236 -1.34 7.84 -16.72
N SER A 237 -2.40 8.07 -17.50
CA SER A 237 -2.30 8.21 -18.96
C SER A 237 -1.94 9.66 -19.34
N ASN A 238 -1.46 9.88 -20.57
CA ASN A 238 -1.18 11.22 -21.07
C ASN A 238 -2.43 12.14 -21.02
N ALA A 239 -3.60 11.62 -21.40
CA ALA A 239 -4.85 12.37 -21.35
C ALA A 239 -5.25 12.72 -19.90
N SER A 240 -5.12 11.75 -18.98
CA SER A 240 -5.37 11.95 -17.56
C SER A 240 -4.48 13.07 -17.00
N ILE A 241 -3.17 12.98 -17.20
CA ILE A 241 -2.21 13.93 -16.64
C ILE A 241 -2.43 15.34 -17.20
N ASN A 242 -2.68 15.48 -18.51
CA ASN A 242 -2.97 16.80 -19.08
C ASN A 242 -4.23 17.44 -18.50
N ALA A 243 -5.30 16.67 -18.29
CA ALA A 243 -6.53 17.18 -17.68
C ALA A 243 -6.30 17.60 -16.22
N LEU A 244 -5.49 16.85 -15.47
CA LEU A 244 -5.14 17.22 -14.09
C LEU A 244 -4.27 18.47 -14.03
N VAL A 245 -3.34 18.63 -14.97
CA VAL A 245 -2.51 19.85 -15.09
C VAL A 245 -3.40 21.06 -15.39
N GLU A 246 -4.32 20.96 -16.35
CA GLU A 246 -5.23 22.05 -16.69
C GLU A 246 -6.12 22.45 -15.49
N LEU A 247 -6.59 21.46 -14.73
CA LEU A 247 -7.36 21.69 -13.51
C LEU A 247 -6.56 22.42 -12.43
N LEU A 248 -5.28 22.05 -12.27
CA LEU A 248 -4.35 22.69 -11.34
C LEU A 248 -3.98 24.11 -11.78
N GLU A 249 -3.74 24.33 -13.07
CA GLU A 249 -3.42 25.65 -13.66
C GLU A 249 -4.59 26.63 -13.50
N LYS A 250 -5.83 26.16 -13.62
CA LYS A 250 -7.04 26.97 -13.42
C LYS A 250 -7.31 27.33 -11.95
N GLY A 251 -6.57 26.78 -10.99
CA GLY A 251 -6.77 27.06 -9.56
C GLY A 251 -8.14 26.59 -9.06
N SER A 252 -8.52 25.35 -9.39
CA SER A 252 -9.86 24.84 -9.08
C SER A 252 -10.13 24.78 -7.57
N GLN A 253 -10.96 25.72 -7.08
CA GLN A 253 -11.49 25.73 -5.72
C GLN A 253 -12.20 24.41 -5.35
N LYS A 254 -12.66 23.63 -6.35
CA LYS A 254 -13.36 22.35 -6.16
C LYS A 254 -12.51 21.29 -5.45
N LEU A 255 -11.18 21.39 -5.51
CA LEU A 255 -10.27 20.40 -4.95
C LEU A 255 -9.62 20.80 -3.62
N GLU A 256 -10.02 21.92 -3.00
CA GLU A 256 -9.38 22.33 -1.75
C GLU A 256 -9.85 21.49 -0.53
N PRO A 257 -8.92 20.94 0.28
CA PRO A 257 -7.47 20.98 0.12
C PRO A 257 -6.97 19.95 -0.90
N ILE A 258 -6.04 20.38 -1.79
CA ILE A 258 -5.47 19.50 -2.81
C ILE A 258 -4.62 18.42 -2.11
N PRO A 259 -4.93 17.12 -2.27
CA PRO A 259 -4.16 16.06 -1.61
C PRO A 259 -2.69 16.07 -2.03
N THR A 260 -1.76 15.90 -1.09
CA THR A 260 -0.31 15.84 -1.37
C THR A 260 0.03 14.83 -2.47
N PHE A 261 -0.53 13.62 -2.35
CA PHE A 261 -0.32 12.53 -3.30
C PHE A 261 -0.71 12.91 -4.74
N PHE A 262 -1.71 13.77 -4.90
CA PHE A 262 -2.17 14.23 -6.22
C PHE A 262 -1.10 15.10 -6.90
N ILE A 263 -0.53 16.06 -6.17
CA ILE A 263 0.55 16.94 -6.66
C ILE A 263 1.80 16.11 -6.97
N GLU A 264 2.16 15.19 -6.08
CA GLU A 264 3.29 14.28 -6.27
C GLU A 264 3.13 13.46 -7.56
N THR A 265 1.96 12.88 -7.78
CA THR A 265 1.69 12.03 -8.95
C THR A 265 1.75 12.84 -10.25
N VAL A 266 1.16 14.04 -10.29
CA VAL A 266 1.17 14.88 -11.50
C VAL A 266 2.58 15.36 -11.82
N LEU A 267 3.31 15.87 -10.82
CA LEU A 267 4.65 16.43 -11.03
C LEU A 267 5.72 15.37 -11.33
N SER A 268 5.52 14.13 -10.87
CA SER A 268 6.43 13.00 -11.14
C SER A 268 6.04 12.17 -12.36
N SER A 269 4.95 12.52 -13.06
CA SER A 269 4.50 11.74 -14.21
C SER A 269 5.45 11.88 -15.40
N ASN A 270 5.81 10.75 -16.02
CA ASN A 270 6.59 10.70 -17.26
C ASN A 270 5.85 11.32 -18.47
N HIS A 271 4.55 11.60 -18.34
CA HIS A 271 3.76 12.27 -19.36
C HIS A 271 3.84 13.79 -19.31
N LEU A 272 4.45 14.34 -18.24
CA LEU A 272 4.67 15.77 -18.09
C LEU A 272 6.14 16.08 -18.35
N ASN A 273 6.44 16.97 -19.30
CA ASN A 273 7.83 17.38 -19.51
C ASN A 273 8.36 18.16 -18.29
N ALA A 274 9.67 18.09 -18.06
CA ALA A 274 10.29 18.67 -16.88
C ALA A 274 10.03 20.19 -16.75
N ASP A 275 10.06 20.91 -17.87
CA ASP A 275 9.79 22.35 -17.91
C ASP A 275 8.37 22.70 -17.46
N ARG A 276 7.36 21.99 -17.97
CA ARG A 276 5.95 22.23 -17.59
C ARG A 276 5.68 21.77 -16.17
N ALA A 277 6.29 20.68 -15.71
CA ALA A 277 6.22 20.26 -14.32
C ALA A 277 6.79 21.34 -13.38
N PHE A 278 7.95 21.93 -13.74
CA PHE A 278 8.56 23.01 -13.00
C PHE A 278 7.67 24.27 -12.98
N HIS A 279 7.16 24.71 -14.14
CA HIS A 279 6.25 25.86 -14.22
C HIS A 279 4.97 25.65 -13.40
N LEU A 280 4.39 24.45 -13.46
CA LEU A 280 3.21 24.08 -12.67
C LEU A 280 3.50 24.14 -11.18
N ALA A 281 4.60 23.56 -10.73
CA ALA A 281 5.02 23.60 -9.34
C ALA A 281 5.19 25.05 -8.85
N VAL A 282 5.87 25.90 -9.62
CA VAL A 282 6.03 27.31 -9.27
C VAL A 282 4.66 28.02 -9.20
N SER A 283 3.78 27.81 -10.17
CA SER A 283 2.42 28.39 -10.16
C SER A 283 1.63 27.97 -8.93
N LEU A 284 1.61 26.68 -8.61
CA LEU A 284 0.94 26.16 -7.43
C LEU A 284 1.50 26.77 -6.14
N SER A 285 2.82 26.91 -6.04
CA SER A 285 3.45 27.52 -4.87
C SER A 285 3.04 28.97 -4.63
N GLN A 286 2.75 29.72 -5.69
CA GLN A 286 2.39 31.14 -5.60
C GLN A 286 0.92 31.29 -5.21
N ASN A 287 0.06 30.43 -5.75
CA ASN A 287 -1.39 30.62 -5.74
C ASN A 287 -2.16 29.80 -4.70
N THR A 288 -1.49 28.97 -3.90
CA THR A 288 -2.16 28.06 -2.95
C THR A 288 -1.74 28.31 -1.49
N GLY A 289 -2.51 27.73 -0.55
CA GLY A 289 -2.24 27.82 0.89
C GLY A 289 -0.96 27.12 1.34
N ASN A 290 -0.52 27.42 2.57
CA ASN A 290 0.79 27.00 3.10
C ASN A 290 1.04 25.47 3.06
N ASP A 291 0.01 24.65 3.30
CA ASP A 291 0.14 23.19 3.22
C ASP A 291 0.47 22.72 1.79
N THR A 292 -0.19 23.33 0.80
CA THR A 292 0.05 23.02 -0.61
C THR A 292 1.44 23.47 -1.04
N ARG A 293 1.89 24.66 -0.60
CA ARG A 293 3.27 25.13 -0.82
C ARG A 293 4.32 24.16 -0.29
N LEU A 294 4.11 23.66 0.93
CA LEU A 294 5.02 22.68 1.54
C LEU A 294 5.05 21.38 0.74
N ASN A 295 3.91 20.91 0.27
CA ASN A 295 3.81 19.71 -0.57
C ASN A 295 4.54 19.90 -1.91
N VAL A 296 4.32 21.04 -2.57
CA VAL A 296 5.03 21.41 -3.80
C VAL A 296 6.55 21.47 -3.56
N ALA A 297 7.00 22.04 -2.44
CA ALA A 297 8.42 22.08 -2.05
C ALA A 297 9.04 20.68 -1.90
N LYS A 298 8.30 19.74 -1.30
CA LYS A 298 8.72 18.33 -1.21
C LYS A 298 8.83 17.67 -2.58
N CYS A 299 7.85 17.88 -3.45
CA CYS A 299 7.88 17.36 -4.82
C CYS A 299 9.06 17.93 -5.60
N MET A 300 9.32 19.23 -5.44
CA MET A 300 10.38 19.89 -6.17
C MET A 300 11.76 19.37 -5.77
N ALA A 301 11.97 18.89 -4.54
CA ALA A 301 13.25 18.31 -4.12
C ALA A 301 13.72 17.11 -4.98
N VAL A 302 12.82 16.51 -5.77
CA VAL A 302 13.11 15.41 -6.70
C VAL A 302 13.80 15.90 -7.99
N PHE A 303 13.59 17.16 -8.40
CA PHE A 303 14.27 17.67 -9.60
C PHE A 303 15.74 17.96 -9.29
N GLU A 304 16.63 17.49 -10.16
CA GLU A 304 18.06 17.76 -10.02
C GLU A 304 18.38 19.21 -10.41
N GLY A 305 19.30 19.85 -9.66
CA GLY A 305 19.79 21.19 -9.94
C GLY A 305 19.86 22.10 -8.71
N GLU A 306 20.89 22.95 -8.68
CA GLU A 306 21.11 23.94 -7.63
C GLU A 306 19.93 24.93 -7.43
N PRO A 307 19.26 25.42 -8.50
CA PRO A 307 18.07 26.26 -8.39
C PRO A 307 16.94 25.56 -7.60
N VAL A 308 16.72 24.28 -7.87
CA VAL A 308 15.69 23.47 -7.24
C VAL A 308 16.01 23.18 -5.77
N ARG A 309 17.27 22.87 -5.46
CA ARG A 309 17.75 22.69 -4.08
C ARG A 309 17.57 23.96 -3.23
N ILE A 310 17.91 25.12 -3.79
CA ILE A 310 17.71 26.42 -3.13
C ILE A 310 16.23 26.64 -2.85
N TRP A 311 15.34 26.23 -3.76
CA TRP A 311 13.89 26.33 -3.55
C TRP A 311 13.36 25.39 -2.48
N ALA A 312 13.73 24.12 -2.50
CA ALA A 312 13.34 23.13 -1.49
C ALA A 312 13.79 23.55 -0.08
N ILE A 313 14.99 24.14 0.03
CA ILE A 313 15.50 24.72 1.28
C ILE A 313 14.73 25.98 1.68
N ALA A 314 14.43 26.87 0.73
CA ALA A 314 13.67 28.10 1.02
C ALA A 314 12.22 27.79 1.46
N GLY A 315 11.58 26.79 0.85
CA GLY A 315 10.22 26.35 1.17
C GLY A 315 10.06 25.68 2.53
N THR A 316 11.12 25.07 3.05
CA THR A 316 11.11 24.39 4.36
C THR A 316 11.44 25.31 5.54
N LEU A 317 12.07 26.46 5.29
CA LEU A 317 12.61 27.32 6.37
C LEU A 317 11.71 28.51 6.76
N ASP A 318 10.79 28.98 5.90
CA ASP A 318 9.77 30.01 6.22
C ASP A 318 8.80 30.23 5.03
N PRO A 319 7.56 29.70 5.06
CA PRO A 319 6.69 29.67 3.88
C PRO A 319 6.18 31.06 3.45
N ASP A 320 6.07 32.03 4.35
CA ASP A 320 5.35 33.28 4.06
C ASP A 320 6.26 34.39 3.48
N LYS A 321 7.54 34.46 3.88
CA LYS A 321 8.44 35.55 3.45
C LYS A 321 9.53 35.15 2.47
N ARG A 322 9.98 33.89 2.47
CA ARG A 322 11.16 33.47 1.68
C ARG A 322 10.78 32.81 0.36
N ILE A 323 9.64 32.11 0.30
CA ILE A 323 9.17 31.44 -0.92
C ILE A 323 8.95 32.46 -2.06
N SER A 324 8.29 33.60 -1.83
CA SER A 324 7.99 34.55 -2.93
C SER A 324 9.23 35.23 -3.52
N LYS A 325 10.31 35.39 -2.73
CA LYS A 325 11.59 35.95 -3.21
C LYS A 325 12.44 34.88 -3.91
N ALA A 326 12.48 33.67 -3.37
CA ALA A 326 13.15 32.54 -4.00
C ALA A 326 12.48 32.15 -5.32
N CYS A 327 11.14 32.08 -5.37
CA CYS A 327 10.38 31.80 -6.60
C CYS A 327 10.72 32.80 -7.71
N ARG A 328 10.72 34.11 -7.40
CA ARG A 328 11.04 35.15 -8.39
C ARG A 328 12.45 35.00 -8.94
N ASN A 329 13.44 34.89 -8.06
CA ASN A 329 14.84 34.77 -8.47
C ASN A 329 15.10 33.51 -9.31
N LEU A 330 14.42 32.40 -9.02
CA LEU A 330 14.58 31.16 -9.77
C LEU A 330 13.87 31.17 -11.11
N LEU A 331 12.67 31.74 -11.17
CA LEU A 331 11.98 31.95 -12.43
C LEU A 331 12.83 32.83 -13.35
N ASP A 332 13.41 33.91 -12.82
CA ASP A 332 14.34 34.78 -13.55
C ASP A 332 15.59 34.02 -14.03
N GLN A 333 16.20 33.19 -13.18
CA GLN A 333 17.37 32.38 -13.57
C GLN A 333 17.04 31.31 -14.61
N PHE A 334 15.88 30.67 -14.50
CA PHE A 334 15.41 29.68 -15.46
C PHE A 334 15.14 30.31 -16.83
N GLU A 335 14.42 31.44 -16.84
CA GLU A 335 14.17 32.24 -18.06
C GLU A 335 15.49 32.72 -18.69
N MET A 336 16.49 33.12 -17.89
CA MET A 336 17.82 33.48 -18.41
C MET A 336 18.53 32.30 -19.07
N ARG A 337 18.50 31.10 -18.48
CA ARG A 337 19.12 29.90 -19.08
C ARG A 337 18.41 29.49 -20.37
N LYS A 338 17.07 29.51 -20.38
CA LYS A 338 16.27 29.21 -21.57
C LYS A 338 16.62 30.14 -22.74
N ARG A 339 16.84 31.43 -22.45
CA ARG A 339 17.32 32.40 -23.44
C ARG A 339 18.71 32.04 -23.94
N GLN A 340 19.67 31.70 -23.06
CA GLN A 340 21.01 31.30 -23.48
C GLN A 340 21.01 30.07 -24.39
N THR A 341 20.23 29.03 -24.08
CA THR A 341 20.12 27.83 -24.93
C THR A 341 19.40 28.05 -26.27
N LEU A 342 18.72 29.17 -26.46
CA LEU A 342 18.11 29.56 -27.75
C LEU A 342 19.09 30.34 -28.65
N PHE A 343 20.22 30.78 -28.11
CA PHE A 343 21.26 31.52 -28.84
C PHE A 343 22.51 30.68 -29.14
N ASP A 344 22.56 29.44 -28.64
CA ASP A 344 23.57 28.42 -28.95
C ASP A 344 23.05 27.45 -30.03
#